data_AF-A0A165IUG4-F1
#
_entry.id   AF-A0A165IUG4-F1
#
_cell.length_a   1.000
_cell.length_b   1.000
_cell.length_c   1.000
_cell.angle_alpha   90.00
_cell.angle_beta   90.00
_cell.angle_gamma   90.00
#
_symmetry.space_group_name_H-M   'P 1'
#
loop_
_entity.id
_entity.type
_entity.pdbx_description
1 polymer ?
#
loop_
_entity_poly.entity_id
_entity_poly.type
_entity_poly.pdbx_seq_one_letter_code
_entity_poly.pdbx_strand_id
1 'polypeptide(L)'
;MIALFKKNLPVPAVYAFDEDRDHLVGGAWTLQEYIQGCPLNQALRKLSLEDRRDAFRQLSKCMLQVFDVQLPRIGSLEIVGNVEGIRNLSESDLDIRVGKMVTLKGLQNPFIVGPPKDCGPWDDVRDWLKSVAEGCMNYEPDPAKPLPPIDQAYLERVKRIIDETPDILLGGSLSVSGPWARDMWSLHNVIAVIQDEKVIKLHFLDFEGMQSVPAFVRGQAPFLPGVPDEWLKLLLDFLLEHPGFRHAYEQGRTARHLLNLAENADIPGGGDARIKAFLDGEWDDEATLAG
;
A
#
# COMPACT_ATOMS: atom_id res chain seq x y z
N MET A 1 -10.13 6.47 -6.57
CA MET A 1 -9.53 7.42 -5.61
C MET A 1 -8.15 7.92 -6.05
N ILE A 2 -7.16 7.07 -6.39
CA ILE A 2 -5.89 7.58 -6.97
C ILE A 2 -6.06 8.29 -8.31
N ALA A 3 -7.11 7.90 -9.06
CA ALA A 3 -7.56 8.56 -10.27
C ALA A 3 -7.81 10.06 -10.15
N LEU A 4 -7.83 10.54 -8.92
CA LEU A 4 -8.25 11.87 -8.52
C LEU A 4 -7.07 12.63 -7.86
N PHE A 5 -5.88 12.02 -7.77
CA PHE A 5 -4.69 12.62 -7.16
C PHE A 5 -3.71 13.22 -8.17
N LYS A 6 -3.71 12.73 -9.42
CA LYS A 6 -2.93 13.32 -10.50
C LYS A 6 -3.58 13.07 -11.85
N LYS A 7 -3.84 14.14 -12.60
CA LYS A 7 -4.24 14.19 -14.02
C LYS A 7 -3.43 13.31 -14.99
N ASN A 8 -2.27 12.79 -14.59
CA ASN A 8 -1.35 12.06 -15.47
C ASN A 8 -1.26 10.55 -15.17
N LEU A 9 -1.92 10.05 -14.11
CA LEU A 9 -1.98 8.61 -13.89
C LEU A 9 -2.93 7.98 -14.92
N PRO A 10 -2.54 6.90 -15.62
CA PRO A 10 -3.40 6.28 -16.62
C PRO A 10 -4.38 5.34 -15.93
N VAL A 11 -5.49 5.88 -15.47
CA VAL A 11 -6.54 5.22 -14.70
C VAL A 11 -7.89 5.59 -15.29
N PRO A 12 -8.93 4.75 -15.16
CA PRO A 12 -10.26 5.06 -15.68
C PRO A 12 -10.80 6.37 -15.12
N ALA A 13 -11.43 7.18 -15.98
CA ALA A 13 -12.25 8.29 -15.50
C ALA A 13 -13.44 7.76 -14.66
N VAL A 14 -13.81 8.49 -13.62
CA VAL A 14 -14.98 8.16 -12.79
C VAL A 14 -16.16 9.04 -13.23
N TYR A 15 -17.20 8.43 -13.78
CA TYR A 15 -18.38 9.13 -14.28
C TYR A 15 -19.44 9.37 -13.21
N ALA A 16 -19.57 8.47 -12.24
CA ALA A 16 -20.50 8.61 -11.12
C ALA A 16 -20.04 7.77 -9.93
N PHE A 17 -20.48 8.16 -8.73
CA PHE A 17 -20.38 7.41 -7.49
C PHE A 17 -21.69 7.53 -6.73
N ASP A 18 -22.07 6.46 -6.06
CA ASP A 18 -23.26 6.38 -5.22
C ASP A 18 -22.93 5.54 -3.99
N GLU A 19 -23.31 6.04 -2.81
CA GLU A 19 -23.12 5.35 -1.53
C GLU A 19 -24.21 4.28 -1.27
N ASP A 20 -25.24 4.22 -2.13
CA ASP A 20 -26.39 3.32 -2.03
C ASP A 20 -27.12 3.46 -0.68
N ARG A 21 -27.32 4.71 -0.25
CA ARG A 21 -28.02 5.05 1.01
C ARG A 21 -29.49 4.62 1.01
N ASP A 22 -30.09 4.53 -0.17
CA ASP A 22 -31.45 4.06 -0.39
C ASP A 22 -31.53 2.54 -0.65
N HIS A 23 -30.40 1.84 -0.65
CA HIS A 23 -30.28 0.39 -0.79
C HIS A 23 -30.88 -0.17 -2.09
N LEU A 24 -30.83 0.60 -3.18
CA LEU A 24 -31.38 0.17 -4.48
C LEU A 24 -30.52 -0.90 -5.17
N VAL A 25 -29.20 -0.86 -4.96
CA VAL A 25 -28.23 -1.74 -5.64
C VAL A 25 -27.61 -2.75 -4.68
N GLY A 26 -27.70 -2.52 -3.36
CA GLY A 26 -27.24 -3.41 -2.30
C GLY A 26 -25.80 -3.16 -1.83
N GLY A 27 -25.21 -2.02 -2.21
CA GLY A 27 -23.89 -1.56 -1.80
C GLY A 27 -23.42 -0.36 -2.62
N ALA A 28 -22.45 0.37 -2.08
CA ALA A 28 -21.82 1.50 -2.75
C ALA A 28 -21.20 1.07 -4.11
N TRP A 29 -21.31 1.93 -5.11
CA TRP A 29 -20.84 1.63 -6.47
C TRP A 29 -20.23 2.85 -7.17
N THR A 30 -19.37 2.58 -8.16
CA THR A 30 -18.82 3.60 -9.07
C THR A 30 -19.09 3.22 -10.52
N LEU A 31 -19.39 4.21 -11.35
CA LEU A 31 -19.40 4.07 -12.80
C LEU A 31 -18.09 4.63 -13.35
N GLN A 32 -17.35 3.80 -14.07
CA GLN A 32 -16.01 4.13 -14.55
C GLN A 32 -15.88 3.96 -16.07
N GLU A 33 -14.89 4.62 -16.65
CA GLU A 33 -14.49 4.45 -18.04
C GLU A 33 -14.12 2.99 -18.34
N TYR A 34 -14.70 2.46 -19.41
CA TYR A 34 -14.29 1.16 -19.93
C TYR A 34 -13.00 1.31 -20.75
N ILE A 35 -11.93 0.66 -20.29
CA ILE A 35 -10.65 0.63 -21.01
C ILE A 35 -10.63 -0.57 -21.95
N GLN A 36 -10.58 -0.31 -23.26
CA GLN A 36 -10.44 -1.35 -24.27
C GLN A 36 -9.00 -1.88 -24.31
N GLY A 37 -8.77 -3.02 -23.64
CA GLY A 37 -7.47 -3.70 -23.60
C GLY A 37 -7.59 -5.10 -23.03
N CYS A 38 -6.46 -5.68 -22.60
CA CYS A 38 -6.46 -6.95 -21.87
C CYS A 38 -5.52 -6.90 -20.65
N PRO A 39 -5.74 -7.74 -19.64
CA PRO A 39 -4.84 -7.82 -18.50
C PRO A 39 -3.38 -8.07 -18.91
N LEU A 40 -2.44 -7.34 -18.31
CA LEU A 40 -1.02 -7.35 -18.68
C LEU A 40 -0.41 -8.75 -18.53
N ASN A 41 -0.82 -9.52 -17.53
CA ASN A 41 -0.38 -10.92 -17.38
C ASN A 41 -0.73 -11.81 -18.61
N GLN A 42 -1.86 -11.54 -19.28
CA GLN A 42 -2.26 -12.24 -20.50
C GLN A 42 -1.48 -11.72 -21.71
N ALA A 43 -1.28 -10.40 -21.79
CA ALA A 43 -0.53 -9.74 -22.84
C ALA A 43 0.92 -10.21 -22.89
N LEU A 44 1.61 -10.24 -21.73
CA LEU A 44 3.04 -10.54 -21.62
C LEU A 44 3.42 -11.84 -22.32
N ARG A 45 2.58 -12.88 -22.27
CA ARG A 45 2.85 -14.18 -22.91
C ARG A 45 3.01 -14.10 -24.43
N LYS A 46 2.38 -13.11 -25.07
CA LYS A 46 2.35 -12.91 -26.52
C LYS A 46 3.40 -11.90 -27.00
N LEU A 47 3.92 -11.07 -26.10
CA LEU A 47 4.90 -10.04 -26.41
C LEU A 47 6.29 -10.64 -26.64
N SER A 48 7.05 -9.98 -27.53
CA SER A 48 8.49 -10.20 -27.67
C SER A 48 9.23 -9.81 -26.38
N LEU A 49 10.49 -10.22 -26.23
CA LEU A 49 11.29 -9.84 -25.05
C LEU A 49 11.48 -8.31 -24.95
N GLU A 50 11.61 -7.63 -26.09
CA GLU A 50 11.76 -6.17 -26.15
C GLU A 50 10.47 -5.48 -25.71
N ASP A 51 9.32 -5.91 -26.25
CA ASP A 51 8.03 -5.31 -25.89
C ASP A 51 7.64 -5.59 -24.43
N ARG A 52 8.02 -6.76 -23.88
CA ARG A 52 7.90 -7.03 -22.44
C ARG A 52 8.73 -6.05 -21.61
N ARG A 53 9.99 -5.84 -21.99
CA ARG A 53 10.88 -4.86 -21.33
C ARG A 53 10.28 -3.46 -21.35
N ASP A 54 9.71 -3.04 -22.47
CA ASP A 54 9.05 -1.75 -22.57
C ASP A 54 7.77 -1.66 -21.74
N ALA A 55 6.99 -2.75 -21.63
CA ALA A 55 5.84 -2.79 -20.73
C ALA A 55 6.27 -2.65 -19.25
N PHE A 56 7.32 -3.34 -18.82
CA PHE A 56 7.86 -3.20 -17.45
C PHE A 56 8.45 -1.80 -17.19
N ARG A 57 9.02 -1.15 -18.21
CA ARG A 57 9.44 0.25 -18.13
C ARG A 57 8.26 1.22 -18.02
N GLN A 58 7.14 0.96 -18.70
CA GLN A 58 5.92 1.75 -18.52
C GLN A 58 5.33 1.56 -17.11
N LEU A 59 5.34 0.33 -16.62
CA LEU A 59 4.92 0.00 -15.25
C LEU A 59 5.75 0.77 -14.22
N SER A 60 7.08 0.73 -14.33
CA SER A 60 7.97 1.44 -13.38
C SER A 60 7.70 2.95 -13.36
N LYS A 61 7.49 3.58 -14.53
CA LYS A 61 7.15 5.01 -14.61
C LYS A 61 5.87 5.34 -13.85
N CYS A 62 4.86 4.49 -13.92
CA CYS A 62 3.60 4.70 -13.20
C CYS A 62 3.78 4.48 -11.68
N MET A 63 4.55 3.46 -11.29
CA MET A 63 4.92 3.24 -9.89
C MET A 63 5.64 4.45 -9.30
N LEU A 64 6.58 5.04 -10.05
CA LEU A 64 7.31 6.24 -9.63
C LEU A 64 6.40 7.47 -9.56
N GLN A 65 5.47 7.64 -10.50
CA GLN A 65 4.49 8.73 -10.44
C GLN A 65 3.62 8.67 -9.18
N VAL A 66 3.23 7.45 -8.75
CA VAL A 66 2.52 7.21 -7.49
C VAL A 66 3.45 7.42 -6.29
N PHE A 67 4.69 6.96 -6.37
CA PHE A 67 5.69 7.15 -5.32
C PHE A 67 5.95 8.64 -5.03
N ASP A 68 5.89 9.50 -6.05
CA ASP A 68 6.09 10.94 -5.91
C ASP A 68 4.88 11.69 -5.31
N VAL A 69 3.74 11.01 -5.14
CA VAL A 69 2.59 11.61 -4.44
C VAL A 69 2.91 11.68 -2.96
N GLN A 70 2.76 12.88 -2.39
CA GLN A 70 2.99 13.14 -0.98
C GLN A 70 1.68 13.45 -0.29
N LEU A 71 1.48 12.84 0.86
CA LEU A 71 0.30 12.99 1.71
C LEU A 71 0.75 13.42 3.11
N PRO A 72 -0.06 14.21 3.81
CA PRO A 72 0.36 14.85 5.05
C PRO A 72 0.46 13.89 6.24
N ARG A 73 -0.18 12.72 6.17
CA ARG A 73 -0.32 11.78 7.29
C ARG A 73 -0.28 10.34 6.84
N ILE A 74 -0.14 9.43 7.79
CA ILE A 74 -0.29 7.99 7.64
C ILE A 74 -1.75 7.63 7.97
N GLY A 75 -2.40 6.83 7.13
CA GLY A 75 -3.82 6.48 7.29
C GLY A 75 -4.50 6.14 5.96
N SER A 76 -5.83 6.08 5.90
CA SER A 76 -6.55 5.89 4.63
C SER A 76 -7.02 7.22 4.05
N LEU A 77 -7.16 7.23 2.73
CA LEU A 77 -7.73 8.37 2.03
C LEU A 77 -9.26 8.35 2.18
N GLU A 78 -9.82 9.45 2.63
CA GLU A 78 -11.25 9.63 2.87
C GLU A 78 -11.76 10.84 2.09
N ILE A 79 -12.95 10.73 1.51
CA ILE A 79 -13.64 11.85 0.86
C ILE A 79 -14.41 12.62 1.94
N VAL A 80 -14.13 13.90 2.10
CA VAL A 80 -14.69 14.83 3.09
C VAL A 80 -15.68 15.77 2.42
N GLY A 81 -16.70 15.23 1.80
CA GLY A 81 -17.65 16.05 1.06
C GLY A 81 -18.77 15.22 0.49
N ASN A 82 -19.87 15.87 0.14
CA ASN A 82 -20.93 15.18 -0.56
C ASN A 82 -20.58 15.10 -2.05
N VAL A 83 -20.28 13.89 -2.51
CA VAL A 83 -20.05 13.57 -3.93
C VAL A 83 -21.29 12.96 -4.60
N GLU A 84 -22.38 12.78 -3.85
CA GLU A 84 -23.63 12.21 -4.34
C GLU A 84 -24.21 13.07 -5.47
N GLY A 85 -24.53 12.42 -6.58
CA GLY A 85 -25.13 13.08 -7.75
C GLY A 85 -24.16 13.87 -8.62
N ILE A 86 -22.86 13.94 -8.28
CA ILE A 86 -21.85 14.56 -9.16
C ILE A 86 -21.57 13.63 -10.33
N ARG A 87 -21.74 14.17 -11.54
CA ARG A 87 -21.41 13.49 -12.80
C ARG A 87 -20.03 13.94 -13.27
N ASN A 88 -19.23 13.00 -13.78
CA ASN A 88 -17.86 13.21 -14.23
C ASN A 88 -16.97 13.78 -13.11
N LEU A 89 -16.87 13.04 -12.00
CA LEU A 89 -16.06 13.40 -10.85
C LEU A 89 -14.63 13.75 -11.27
N SER A 90 -14.19 14.93 -10.87
CA SER A 90 -12.84 15.45 -11.08
C SER A 90 -12.13 15.71 -9.76
N GLU A 91 -10.83 15.99 -9.82
CA GLU A 91 -10.01 16.30 -8.63
C GLU A 91 -10.59 17.49 -7.84
N SER A 92 -11.19 18.48 -8.49
CA SER A 92 -11.78 19.66 -7.82
C SER A 92 -13.11 19.37 -7.11
N ASP A 93 -13.76 18.25 -7.43
CA ASP A 93 -15.03 17.86 -6.82
C ASP A 93 -14.82 17.08 -5.51
N LEU A 94 -13.55 16.77 -5.18
CA LEU A 94 -13.19 15.90 -4.08
C LEU A 94 -12.38 16.66 -3.06
N ASP A 95 -13.01 16.90 -1.92
CA ASP A 95 -12.25 17.20 -0.71
C ASP A 95 -11.73 15.88 -0.15
N ILE A 96 -10.43 15.68 -0.11
CA ILE A 96 -9.80 14.44 0.36
C ILE A 96 -8.94 14.75 1.58
N ARG A 97 -9.12 13.96 2.64
CA ARG A 97 -8.21 13.94 3.78
C ARG A 97 -7.58 12.58 3.97
N VAL A 98 -6.50 12.54 4.73
CA VAL A 98 -6.03 11.29 5.34
C VAL A 98 -6.72 11.14 6.68
N GLY A 99 -7.55 10.11 6.80
CA GLY A 99 -8.26 9.74 8.01
C GLY A 99 -7.83 8.38 8.54
N LYS A 100 -8.72 7.70 9.26
CA LYS A 100 -8.39 6.44 9.93
C LYS A 100 -7.98 5.41 8.91
N MET A 101 -6.97 4.60 9.23
CA MET A 101 -6.61 3.47 8.39
C MET A 101 -7.79 2.49 8.36
N VAL A 102 -8.33 2.29 7.17
CA VAL A 102 -9.35 1.29 6.89
C VAL A 102 -8.64 0.06 6.37
N THR A 103 -8.99 -1.07 6.96
CA THR A 103 -8.59 -2.40 6.51
C THR A 103 -9.81 -3.02 5.82
N LEU A 104 -9.64 -3.59 4.62
CA LEU A 104 -10.74 -4.06 3.75
C LEU A 104 -11.55 -5.25 4.29
N LYS A 105 -11.34 -5.70 5.54
CA LYS A 105 -12.03 -6.86 6.12
C LYS A 105 -13.25 -6.43 6.95
N GLY A 106 -14.39 -6.40 6.29
CA GLY A 106 -15.73 -6.69 6.84
C GLY A 106 -16.42 -7.84 6.09
N LEU A 107 -15.71 -8.43 5.12
CA LEU A 107 -16.13 -9.58 4.33
C LEU A 107 -16.15 -10.82 5.21
N GLN A 108 -17.34 -11.21 5.70
CA GLN A 108 -17.67 -12.48 6.36
C GLN A 108 -16.48 -13.37 6.77
N ASN A 109 -15.66 -12.88 7.71
CA ASN A 109 -14.61 -13.68 8.31
C ASN A 109 -15.11 -14.10 9.69
N PRO A 110 -15.34 -15.41 9.93
CA PRO A 110 -15.90 -15.90 11.19
C PRO A 110 -14.98 -15.68 12.41
N PHE A 111 -13.75 -15.17 12.20
CA PHE A 111 -12.78 -14.87 13.26
C PHE A 111 -12.68 -13.37 13.59
N ILE A 112 -13.42 -12.50 12.90
CA ILE A 112 -13.43 -11.05 13.10
C ILE A 112 -14.81 -10.65 13.66
N VAL A 113 -14.84 -10.04 14.85
CA VAL A 113 -16.10 -9.57 15.47
C VAL A 113 -16.31 -8.06 15.40
N GLY A 114 -15.28 -7.31 15.01
CA GLY A 114 -15.34 -5.87 14.93
C GLY A 114 -14.12 -5.28 14.22
N PRO A 115 -14.25 -4.07 13.66
CA PRO A 115 -13.13 -3.36 13.05
C PRO A 115 -12.09 -3.00 14.12
N PRO A 116 -10.86 -2.68 13.72
CA PRO A 116 -9.86 -2.14 14.64
C PRO A 116 -10.35 -0.87 15.36
N LYS A 117 -9.95 -0.68 16.62
CA LYS A 117 -10.46 0.41 17.47
C LYS A 117 -9.77 1.75 17.26
N ASP A 118 -8.46 1.74 17.04
CA ASP A 118 -7.64 2.96 17.01
C ASP A 118 -6.64 2.96 15.84
N CYS A 119 -7.15 3.25 14.65
CA CYS A 119 -6.38 3.25 13.41
C CYS A 119 -5.90 4.64 12.97
N GLY A 120 -5.52 5.51 13.89
CA GLY A 120 -4.98 6.84 13.56
C GLY A 120 -6.05 7.84 13.08
N PRO A 121 -5.76 8.72 12.10
CA PRO A 121 -4.50 8.86 11.35
C PRO A 121 -3.32 9.27 12.24
N TRP A 122 -2.10 9.12 11.73
CA TRP A 122 -0.87 9.52 12.43
C TRP A 122 -0.12 10.62 11.68
N ASP A 123 0.32 11.63 12.43
CA ASP A 123 1.22 12.69 11.93
C ASP A 123 2.71 12.29 12.05
N ASP A 124 3.03 11.30 12.89
CA ASP A 124 4.39 10.88 13.20
C ASP A 124 4.60 9.37 12.97
N VAL A 125 5.78 9.01 12.45
CA VAL A 125 6.15 7.62 12.13
C VAL A 125 6.35 6.79 13.39
N ARG A 126 6.92 7.33 14.47
CA ARG A 126 7.13 6.58 15.71
C ARG A 126 5.81 6.28 16.37
N ASP A 127 4.90 7.25 16.41
CA ASP A 127 3.55 7.05 16.94
C ASP A 127 2.81 5.98 16.13
N TRP A 128 2.92 6.03 14.80
CA TRP A 128 2.37 4.98 13.94
C TRP A 128 2.97 3.61 14.24
N LEU A 129 4.31 3.47 14.28
CA LEU A 129 4.99 2.19 14.56
C LEU A 129 4.63 1.64 15.95
N LYS A 130 4.45 2.49 16.95
CA LYS A 130 3.98 2.07 18.28
C LYS A 130 2.55 1.56 18.24
N SER A 131 1.66 2.24 17.53
CA SER A 131 0.29 1.76 17.30
C SER A 131 0.26 0.43 16.53
N VAL A 132 1.18 0.22 15.58
CA VAL A 132 1.37 -1.07 14.91
C VAL A 132 1.78 -2.14 15.94
N ALA A 133 2.78 -1.86 16.77
CA ALA A 133 3.26 -2.79 17.80
C ALA A 133 2.20 -3.15 18.85
N GLU A 134 1.33 -2.21 19.19
CA GLU A 134 0.21 -2.41 20.11
C GLU A 134 -0.95 -3.19 19.47
N GLY A 135 -0.86 -3.52 18.17
CA GLY A 135 -1.92 -4.19 17.44
C GLY A 135 -3.16 -3.31 17.26
N CYS A 136 -3.03 -1.98 17.29
CA CYS A 136 -4.17 -1.07 17.13
C CYS A 136 -4.84 -1.18 15.75
N MET A 137 -4.15 -1.78 14.77
CA MET A 137 -4.65 -2.10 13.44
C MET A 137 -5.23 -3.51 13.32
N ASN A 138 -5.14 -4.32 14.38
CA ASN A 138 -5.70 -5.67 14.39
C ASN A 138 -7.21 -5.64 14.55
N TYR A 139 -7.86 -6.57 13.89
CA TYR A 139 -9.29 -6.81 14.05
C TYR A 139 -9.61 -7.32 15.45
N GLU A 140 -10.80 -6.99 15.93
CA GLU A 140 -11.26 -7.54 17.21
C GLU A 140 -11.42 -9.06 17.09
N PRO A 141 -10.73 -9.85 17.94
CA PRO A 141 -10.83 -11.29 17.91
C PRO A 141 -12.17 -11.75 18.48
N ASP A 142 -12.66 -12.90 18.01
CA ASP A 142 -13.82 -13.57 18.59
C ASP A 142 -13.68 -13.73 20.11
N PRO A 143 -14.60 -13.17 20.94
CA PRO A 143 -14.54 -13.30 22.39
C PRO A 143 -14.58 -14.77 22.86
N ALA A 144 -15.12 -15.68 22.04
CA ALA A 144 -15.11 -17.11 22.30
C ALA A 144 -13.75 -17.78 22.02
N LYS A 145 -12.82 -17.09 21.35
CA LYS A 145 -11.46 -17.55 21.02
C LYS A 145 -10.43 -16.46 21.37
N PRO A 146 -10.21 -16.21 22.67
CA PRO A 146 -9.29 -15.17 23.10
C PRO A 146 -7.89 -15.43 22.56
N LEU A 147 -7.23 -14.37 22.10
CA LEU A 147 -5.81 -14.44 21.73
C LEU A 147 -4.96 -14.75 22.96
N PRO A 148 -3.80 -15.42 22.79
CA PRO A 148 -2.84 -15.56 23.87
C PRO A 148 -2.48 -14.20 24.48
N PRO A 149 -2.17 -14.14 25.79
CA PRO A 149 -1.78 -12.89 26.42
C PRO A 149 -0.51 -12.33 25.75
N ILE A 150 -0.54 -11.03 25.44
CA ILE A 150 0.60 -10.31 24.90
C ILE A 150 1.71 -10.29 25.95
N ASP A 151 2.95 -10.56 25.53
CA ASP A 151 4.12 -10.35 26.37
C ASP A 151 4.38 -8.84 26.50
N GLN A 152 3.83 -8.24 27.56
CA GLN A 152 3.95 -6.80 27.79
C GLN A 152 5.43 -6.36 27.92
N ALA A 153 6.29 -7.20 28.48
CA ALA A 153 7.71 -6.86 28.62
C ALA A 153 8.39 -6.81 27.25
N TYR A 154 8.03 -7.72 26.35
CA TYR A 154 8.49 -7.69 24.96
C TYR A 154 7.99 -6.45 24.21
N LEU A 155 6.69 -6.15 24.30
CA LEU A 155 6.08 -4.98 23.67
C LEU A 155 6.77 -3.68 24.11
N GLU A 156 7.01 -3.49 25.41
CA GLU A 156 7.71 -2.30 25.92
C GLU A 156 9.17 -2.22 25.45
N ARG A 157 9.84 -3.36 25.20
CA ARG A 157 11.18 -3.37 24.58
C ARG A 157 11.11 -2.91 23.11
N VAL A 158 10.13 -3.39 22.34
CA VAL A 158 9.92 -2.94 20.95
C VAL A 158 9.63 -1.44 20.89
N LYS A 159 8.73 -0.93 21.73
CA LYS A 159 8.43 0.51 21.82
C LYS A 159 9.66 1.34 22.18
N ARG A 160 10.49 0.85 23.10
CA ARG A 160 11.76 1.50 23.44
C ARG A 160 12.73 1.53 22.25
N ILE A 161 12.87 0.43 21.51
CA ILE A 161 13.69 0.40 20.29
C ILE A 161 13.17 1.43 19.28
N ILE A 162 11.84 1.53 19.11
CA ILE A 162 11.22 2.55 18.25
C ILE A 162 11.59 3.96 18.73
N ASP A 163 11.56 4.24 20.03
CA ASP A 163 11.92 5.55 20.59
C ASP A 163 13.41 5.88 20.46
N GLU A 164 14.28 4.91 20.65
CA GLU A 164 15.74 5.07 20.59
C GLU A 164 16.29 5.09 19.15
N THR A 165 15.48 4.69 18.16
CA THR A 165 15.85 4.72 16.74
C THR A 165 16.18 6.16 16.33
N PRO A 166 17.30 6.44 15.65
CA PRO A 166 17.65 7.80 15.23
C PRO A 166 16.65 8.45 14.24
N ASP A 167 16.45 9.76 14.33
CA ASP A 167 15.54 10.52 13.42
C ASP A 167 15.93 10.43 11.95
N ILE A 168 17.20 10.15 11.62
CA ILE A 168 17.62 9.93 10.23
C ILE A 168 16.94 8.73 9.57
N LEU A 169 16.44 7.77 10.38
CA LEU A 169 15.74 6.58 9.89
C LEU A 169 14.22 6.76 9.84
N LEU A 170 13.65 7.59 10.70
CA LEU A 170 12.19 7.77 10.86
C LEU A 170 11.69 9.17 10.50
N GLY A 171 12.57 10.06 10.05
CA GLY A 171 12.28 11.44 9.66
C GLY A 171 12.73 11.76 8.23
N GLY A 172 12.64 13.04 7.87
CA GLY A 172 13.11 13.56 6.59
C GLY A 172 12.40 12.95 5.38
N SER A 173 13.15 12.63 4.32
CA SER A 173 12.61 12.06 3.08
C SER A 173 12.04 10.64 3.25
N LEU A 174 12.48 9.89 4.27
CA LEU A 174 11.99 8.53 4.51
C LEU A 174 10.59 8.51 5.13
N SER A 175 10.24 9.55 5.90
CA SER A 175 8.94 9.67 6.57
C SER A 175 7.84 10.28 5.69
N VAL A 176 8.18 10.74 4.48
CA VAL A 176 7.20 11.32 3.55
C VAL A 176 6.16 10.27 3.17
N SER A 177 4.93 10.49 3.64
CA SER A 177 3.82 9.57 3.41
C SER A 177 3.28 9.71 2.00
N GLY A 178 2.78 8.62 1.44
CA GLY A 178 2.20 8.61 0.10
C GLY A 178 1.41 7.33 -0.16
N PRO A 179 0.75 7.23 -1.33
CA PRO A 179 -0.18 6.15 -1.61
C PRO A 179 0.50 4.78 -1.73
N TRP A 180 -0.16 3.76 -1.21
CA TRP A 180 0.27 2.36 -1.24
C TRP A 180 -0.93 1.42 -1.08
N ALA A 181 -0.93 0.32 -1.83
CA ALA A 181 -1.84 -0.80 -1.67
C ALA A 181 -1.10 -2.08 -2.10
N ARG A 182 -1.47 -3.21 -1.50
CA ARG A 182 -0.79 -4.49 -1.70
C ARG A 182 -0.91 -5.00 -3.13
N ASP A 183 -2.06 -4.80 -3.75
CA ASP A 183 -2.49 -5.38 -5.03
C ASP A 183 -2.58 -4.36 -6.18
N MET A 184 -2.30 -3.08 -5.93
CA MET A 184 -2.35 -2.02 -6.94
C MET A 184 -1.43 -2.25 -8.15
N TRP A 185 -0.41 -3.09 -7.99
CA TRP A 185 0.54 -3.46 -9.05
C TRP A 185 0.29 -4.84 -9.65
N SER A 186 -0.74 -5.56 -9.19
CA SER A 186 -1.14 -6.86 -9.73
C SER A 186 -1.30 -6.77 -11.23
N LEU A 187 -0.64 -7.67 -11.97
CA LEU A 187 -0.72 -7.68 -13.44
C LEU A 187 -2.12 -8.06 -13.97
N HIS A 188 -3.03 -8.48 -13.09
CA HIS A 188 -4.46 -8.63 -13.39
C HIS A 188 -5.20 -7.29 -13.41
N ASN A 189 -4.76 -6.34 -12.57
CA ASN A 189 -5.34 -5.01 -12.42
C ASN A 189 -4.68 -3.98 -13.35
N VAL A 190 -3.64 -4.37 -14.10
CA VAL A 190 -3.03 -3.55 -15.14
C VAL A 190 -3.56 -3.97 -16.51
N ILE A 191 -4.29 -3.09 -17.19
CA ILE A 191 -4.82 -3.29 -18.54
C ILE A 191 -3.82 -2.76 -19.57
N ALA A 192 -3.34 -3.63 -20.44
CA ALA A 192 -2.52 -3.28 -21.58
C ALA A 192 -3.40 -2.94 -22.79
N VAL A 193 -3.21 -1.75 -23.34
CA VAL A 193 -3.73 -1.37 -24.66
C VAL A 193 -2.67 -1.78 -25.68
N ILE A 194 -3.06 -2.67 -26.60
CA ILE A 194 -2.15 -3.27 -27.60
C ILE A 194 -2.51 -2.75 -28.98
N GLN A 195 -1.50 -2.28 -29.72
CA GLN A 195 -1.59 -1.93 -31.12
C GLN A 195 -0.36 -2.49 -31.85
N ASP A 196 -0.58 -3.13 -33.00
CA ASP A 196 0.49 -3.74 -33.81
C ASP A 196 1.41 -4.67 -33.00
N GLU A 197 0.80 -5.50 -32.13
CA GLU A 197 1.47 -6.44 -31.21
C GLU A 197 2.31 -5.79 -30.10
N LYS A 198 2.25 -4.46 -29.94
CA LYS A 198 3.00 -3.71 -28.92
C LYS A 198 2.09 -3.10 -27.87
N VAL A 199 2.58 -3.04 -26.63
CA VAL A 199 1.91 -2.32 -25.55
C VAL A 199 2.15 -0.82 -25.72
N ILE A 200 1.14 -0.10 -26.20
CA ILE A 200 1.23 1.35 -26.38
C ILE A 200 0.91 2.13 -25.10
N LYS A 201 0.12 1.54 -24.20
CA LYS A 201 -0.27 2.16 -22.94
C LYS A 201 -0.69 1.11 -21.92
N LEU A 202 -0.37 1.38 -20.66
CA LEU A 202 -0.90 0.67 -19.51
C LEU A 202 -1.96 1.53 -18.81
N HIS A 203 -3.05 0.91 -18.39
CA HIS A 203 -4.05 1.48 -17.51
C HIS A 203 -4.13 0.69 -16.22
N PHE A 204 -4.27 1.38 -15.09
CA PHE A 204 -4.30 0.76 -13.78
C PHE A 204 -5.71 0.81 -13.23
N LEU A 205 -6.18 -0.35 -12.81
CA LEU A 205 -7.47 -0.53 -12.15
C LEU A 205 -7.22 -0.83 -10.68
N ASP A 206 -8.31 -0.78 -9.91
CA ASP A 206 -8.37 -1.37 -8.58
C ASP A 206 -7.26 -0.89 -7.63
N PHE A 207 -7.50 0.32 -7.11
CA PHE A 207 -6.74 0.92 -6.03
C PHE A 207 -7.53 0.82 -4.72
N GLU A 208 -8.34 -0.23 -4.58
CA GLU A 208 -9.13 -0.44 -3.36
C GLU A 208 -8.21 -0.63 -2.15
N GLY A 209 -8.63 -0.14 -0.99
CA GLY A 209 -7.84 -0.25 0.24
C GLY A 209 -6.54 0.54 0.24
N MET A 210 -6.36 1.48 -0.69
CA MET A 210 -5.18 2.33 -0.73
C MET A 210 -5.02 3.17 0.54
N GLN A 211 -3.83 3.09 1.10
CA GLN A 211 -3.41 3.78 2.31
C GLN A 211 -2.29 4.76 1.99
N SER A 212 -2.10 5.72 2.87
CA SER A 212 -0.96 6.60 2.93
C SER A 212 0.04 6.03 3.92
N VAL A 213 1.25 5.71 3.48
CA VAL A 213 2.32 5.14 4.30
C VAL A 213 3.69 5.76 3.98
N PRO A 214 4.67 5.74 4.90
CA PRO A 214 5.97 6.37 4.71
C PRO A 214 6.74 5.90 3.49
N ALA A 215 7.66 6.72 2.97
CA ALA A 215 8.45 6.39 1.78
C ALA A 215 9.30 5.13 1.98
N PHE A 216 9.86 4.89 3.18
CA PHE A 216 10.65 3.68 3.44
C PHE A 216 9.86 2.40 3.24
N VAL A 217 8.54 2.43 3.45
CA VAL A 217 7.63 1.31 3.18
C VAL A 217 7.42 1.15 1.67
N ARG A 218 7.16 2.26 0.98
CA ARG A 218 6.81 2.27 -0.45
C ARG A 218 8.01 1.95 -1.34
N GLY A 219 9.22 2.26 -0.86
CA GLY A 219 10.50 1.97 -1.51
C GLY A 219 10.95 0.53 -1.36
N GLN A 220 10.06 -0.45 -1.25
CA GLN A 220 10.40 -1.87 -1.19
C GLN A 220 10.60 -2.47 -2.58
N ALA A 221 11.27 -3.64 -2.67
CA ALA A 221 11.32 -4.39 -3.91
C ALA A 221 9.90 -4.76 -4.39
N PRO A 222 9.61 -4.66 -5.71
CA PRO A 222 8.30 -5.03 -6.22
C PRO A 222 8.06 -6.53 -6.06
N PHE A 223 6.90 -6.89 -5.49
CA PHE A 223 6.43 -8.27 -5.44
C PHE A 223 5.18 -8.43 -6.30
N LEU A 224 5.31 -9.12 -7.43
CA LEU A 224 4.22 -9.36 -8.36
C LEU A 224 4.03 -10.88 -8.54
N PRO A 225 2.99 -11.47 -7.92
CA PRO A 225 2.74 -12.91 -8.02
C PRO A 225 2.68 -13.39 -9.47
N GLY A 226 3.41 -14.47 -9.76
CA GLY A 226 3.45 -15.08 -11.10
C GLY A 226 4.35 -14.36 -12.10
N VAL A 227 5.10 -13.33 -11.69
CA VAL A 227 6.15 -12.70 -12.49
C VAL A 227 7.49 -13.37 -12.15
N PRO A 228 8.26 -13.86 -13.15
CA PRO A 228 9.57 -14.43 -12.91
C PRO A 228 10.57 -13.43 -12.31
N ASP A 229 11.49 -13.91 -11.48
CA ASP A 229 12.48 -13.10 -10.76
C ASP A 229 13.32 -12.19 -11.66
N GLU A 230 13.66 -12.62 -12.87
CA GLU A 230 14.43 -11.79 -13.81
C GLU A 230 13.68 -10.52 -14.23
N TRP A 231 12.36 -10.58 -14.32
CA TRP A 231 11.52 -9.42 -14.64
C TRP A 231 11.29 -8.54 -13.42
N LEU A 232 11.20 -9.12 -12.23
CA LEU A 232 11.15 -8.36 -10.97
C LEU A 232 12.46 -7.59 -10.73
N LYS A 233 13.61 -8.21 -11.01
CA LYS A 233 14.93 -7.56 -10.96
C LYS A 233 15.01 -6.40 -11.96
N LEU A 234 14.59 -6.62 -13.19
CA LEU A 234 14.57 -5.57 -14.22
C LEU A 234 13.64 -4.41 -13.82
N LEU A 235 12.47 -4.71 -13.23
CA LEU A 235 11.55 -3.70 -12.73
C LEU A 235 12.20 -2.87 -11.62
N LEU A 236 12.85 -3.54 -10.66
CA LEU A 236 13.60 -2.89 -9.59
C LEU A 236 14.71 -2.00 -10.14
N ASP A 237 15.48 -2.48 -11.13
CA ASP A 237 16.53 -1.67 -11.78
C ASP A 237 15.96 -0.36 -12.34
N PHE A 238 14.80 -0.41 -13.02
CA PHE A 238 14.13 0.80 -13.51
C PHE A 238 13.64 1.71 -12.38
N LEU A 239 13.15 1.17 -11.27
CA LEU A 239 12.71 1.96 -10.11
C LEU A 239 13.91 2.65 -9.43
N LEU A 240 15.06 1.99 -9.34
CA LEU A 240 16.29 2.51 -8.76
C LEU A 240 16.95 3.60 -9.61
N GLU A 241 16.54 3.81 -10.86
CA GLU A 241 16.92 5.00 -11.63
C GLU A 241 16.38 6.29 -11.00
N HIS A 242 15.29 6.21 -10.23
CA HIS A 242 14.72 7.35 -9.52
C HIS A 242 15.43 7.60 -8.18
N PRO A 243 16.02 8.79 -7.94
CA PRO A 243 16.84 9.04 -6.75
C PRO A 243 16.04 8.96 -5.45
N GLY A 244 14.78 9.43 -5.43
CA GLY A 244 13.93 9.35 -4.24
C GLY A 244 13.56 7.90 -3.89
N PHE A 245 13.29 7.08 -4.91
CA PHE A 245 12.96 5.67 -4.70
C PHE A 245 14.20 4.90 -4.25
N ARG A 246 15.35 5.11 -4.92
CA ARG A 246 16.64 4.53 -4.53
C ARG A 246 16.99 4.84 -3.08
N HIS A 247 16.86 6.11 -2.68
CA HIS A 247 17.12 6.51 -1.30
C HIS A 247 16.20 5.77 -0.32
N ALA A 248 14.89 5.70 -0.60
CA ALA A 248 13.94 4.95 0.24
C ALA A 248 14.24 3.44 0.26
N TYR A 249 14.66 2.86 -0.85
CA TYR A 249 15.04 1.45 -0.95
C TYR A 249 16.31 1.15 -0.14
N GLU A 250 17.39 1.87 -0.39
CA GLU A 250 18.70 1.60 0.20
C GLU A 250 18.76 2.03 1.68
N GLN A 251 18.26 3.23 2.00
CA GLN A 251 18.36 3.80 3.35
C GLN A 251 17.15 3.47 4.24
N GLY A 252 16.00 3.15 3.63
CA GLY A 252 14.78 2.78 4.38
C GLY A 252 14.77 1.35 4.89
N ARG A 253 15.78 0.52 4.57
CA ARG A 253 15.82 -0.90 4.94
C ARG A 253 15.69 -1.10 6.45
N THR A 254 16.48 -0.40 7.26
CA THR A 254 16.39 -0.50 8.73
C THR A 254 15.01 -0.11 9.26
N ALA A 255 14.39 0.93 8.71
CA ALA A 255 13.05 1.35 9.08
C ALA A 255 11.99 0.31 8.69
N ARG A 256 12.14 -0.39 7.55
CA ARG A 256 11.29 -1.53 7.17
C ARG A 256 11.43 -2.71 8.13
N HIS A 257 12.63 -3.03 8.61
CA HIS A 257 12.81 -4.07 9.62
C HIS A 257 12.26 -3.67 10.99
N LEU A 258 12.34 -2.38 11.33
CA LEU A 258 11.68 -1.87 12.53
C LEU A 258 10.16 -2.01 12.45
N LEU A 259 9.58 -1.76 11.26
CA LEU A 259 8.17 -2.02 10.99
C LEU A 259 7.84 -3.52 11.15
N ASN A 260 8.63 -4.42 10.56
CA ASN A 260 8.43 -5.87 10.74
C ASN A 260 8.49 -6.26 12.22
N LEU A 261 9.43 -5.71 12.99
CA LEU A 261 9.51 -5.94 14.43
C LEU A 261 8.25 -5.45 15.15
N ALA A 262 7.71 -4.29 14.76
CA ALA A 262 6.45 -3.76 15.29
C ALA A 262 5.27 -4.66 14.93
N GLU A 263 5.11 -5.07 13.67
CA GLU A 263 4.03 -5.95 13.22
C GLU A 263 4.00 -7.33 13.91
N ASN A 264 5.16 -7.75 14.44
CA ASN A 264 5.32 -9.04 15.12
C ASN A 264 5.41 -8.91 16.65
N ALA A 265 5.13 -7.72 17.20
CA ALA A 265 5.28 -7.45 18.63
C ALA A 265 4.24 -8.20 19.50
N ASP A 266 3.08 -8.52 18.93
CA ASP A 266 1.96 -9.20 19.60
C ASP A 266 1.96 -10.72 19.39
N ILE A 267 2.80 -11.25 18.49
CA ILE A 267 2.87 -12.67 18.16
C ILE A 267 3.65 -13.44 19.24
N PRO A 268 3.03 -14.44 19.91
CA PRO A 268 3.70 -15.23 20.95
C PRO A 268 4.88 -16.05 20.41
N GLY A 269 6.00 -16.03 21.15
CA GLY A 269 7.19 -16.86 20.88
C GLY A 269 8.20 -16.23 19.90
N GLY A 270 9.49 -16.45 20.15
CA GLY A 270 10.59 -15.97 19.30
C GLY A 270 10.98 -14.49 19.47
N GLY A 271 10.29 -13.73 20.33
CA GLY A 271 10.46 -12.27 20.47
C GLY A 271 11.91 -11.81 20.68
N ASP A 272 12.63 -12.40 21.63
CA ASP A 272 14.04 -12.04 21.88
C ASP A 272 14.96 -12.36 20.69
N ALA A 273 14.65 -13.42 19.93
CA ALA A 273 15.40 -13.74 18.71
C ALA A 273 15.15 -12.71 17.61
N ARG A 274 13.91 -12.18 17.49
CA ARG A 274 13.57 -11.11 16.52
C ARG A 274 14.25 -9.79 16.87
N ILE A 275 14.24 -9.38 18.15
CA ILE A 275 14.99 -8.19 18.60
C ILE A 275 16.48 -8.40 18.32
N LYS A 276 17.02 -9.57 18.65
CA LYS A 276 18.42 -9.88 18.38
C LYS A 276 18.75 -9.78 16.90
N ALA A 277 17.98 -10.42 16.02
CA ALA A 277 18.15 -10.34 14.57
C ALA A 277 18.08 -8.89 14.06
N PHE A 278 17.14 -8.10 14.57
CA PHE A 278 17.05 -6.67 14.25
C PHE A 278 18.33 -5.92 14.63
N LEU A 279 18.83 -6.09 15.86
CA LEU A 279 20.04 -5.43 16.37
C LEU A 279 21.32 -5.91 15.68
N ASP A 280 21.38 -7.19 15.30
CA ASP A 280 22.53 -7.80 14.63
C ASP A 280 22.59 -7.47 13.12
N GLY A 281 21.56 -6.83 12.56
CA GLY A 281 21.51 -6.50 11.14
C GLY A 281 21.10 -7.67 10.23
N GLU A 282 20.58 -8.75 10.80
CA GLU A 282 20.22 -9.99 10.08
C GLU A 282 18.82 -9.89 9.50
N TRP A 283 18.73 -9.42 8.26
CA TRP A 283 17.50 -8.87 7.71
C TRP A 283 17.21 -9.37 6.28
N ASP A 284 16.03 -9.95 6.04
CA ASP A 284 15.48 -10.17 4.69
C ASP A 284 14.41 -9.10 4.40
N ASP A 285 14.45 -8.44 3.25
CA ASP A 285 13.55 -7.33 2.86
C ASP A 285 12.16 -7.86 2.47
N GLU A 286 11.51 -8.54 3.40
CA GLU A 286 10.16 -9.09 3.31
C GLU A 286 9.18 -8.21 4.11
N ALA A 287 9.21 -6.89 3.91
CA ALA A 287 8.20 -6.03 4.52
C ALA A 287 6.83 -6.38 3.92
N THR A 288 5.99 -7.06 4.68
CA THR A 288 4.63 -7.42 4.27
C THR A 288 3.65 -6.51 4.97
N LEU A 289 3.35 -5.34 4.40
CA LEU A 289 2.19 -4.58 4.88
C LEU A 289 0.89 -5.22 4.39
N ALA A 290 0.57 -6.36 4.97
CA ALA A 290 -0.80 -6.78 5.10
C ALA A 290 -0.88 -7.77 6.25
N GLY A 291 -1.73 -7.46 7.21
CA GLY A 291 -2.32 -8.50 8.05
C GLY A 291 -3.18 -9.48 7.26
#